data_AF-A0A3D0Z368-F1
#
_entry.id   AF-A0A3D0Z368-F1
#
_cell.length_a   1.000
_cell.length_b   1.000
_cell.length_c   1.000
_cell.angle_alpha   90.00
_cell.angle_beta   90.00
_cell.angle_gamma   90.00
#
_symmetry.space_group_name_H-M   'P 1'
#
loop_
_entity.id
_entity.type
_entity.pdbx_description
1 polymer ?
#
loop_
_entity_poly.entity_id
_entity_poly.type
_entity_poly.pdbx_seq_one_letter_code
_entity_poly.pdbx_strand_id
1 'polypeptide(L)' 'AMREGYSTAPDHIRSLGFGAGMGLPNIQKYTDEMRIETEIGTGTTVYMTVLITDAL' A
#
# COMPACT_ATOMS: atom_id res chain seq x y z
N ALA A 1 8.65 -0.42 -6.50
CA ALA A 1 7.94 -0.29 -5.21
C ALA A 1 6.49 -0.78 -5.28
N MET A 2 5.77 -0.54 -6.38
CA MET A 2 4.35 -0.92 -6.51
C MET A 2 4.07 -2.35 -6.97
N ARG A 3 5.13 -3.17 -7.10
CA ARG A 3 4.97 -4.61 -7.36
C ARG A 3 5.16 -5.34 -6.03
N GLU A 4 4.30 -6.32 -5.78
CA GLU A 4 4.46 -7.20 -4.62
C GLU A 4 5.87 -7.80 -4.60
N GLY A 5 6.48 -7.74 -3.42
CA GLY A 5 7.77 -8.36 -3.16
C GLY A 5 7.65 -9.86 -2.88
N TYR A 6 8.81 -10.50 -2.73
CA TYR A 6 8.86 -11.88 -2.27
C TYR A 6 8.58 -11.95 -0.77
N SER A 7 7.64 -12.81 -0.38
CA SER A 7 7.25 -13.05 1.00
C SER A 7 7.37 -14.54 1.33
N THR A 8 7.96 -14.83 2.49
CA THR A 8 8.00 -16.18 3.08
C THR A 8 6.76 -16.51 3.92
N ALA A 9 5.80 -15.59 4.00
CA ALA A 9 4.56 -15.82 4.73
C ALA A 9 3.77 -16.99 4.10
N PRO A 10 3.12 -17.84 4.91
CA PRO A 10 2.23 -18.89 4.40
C PRO A 10 1.14 -18.34 3.49
N ASP A 11 0.63 -19.17 2.57
CA ASP A 11 -0.36 -18.76 1.55
C ASP A 11 -1.59 -18.07 2.14
N HIS A 12 -2.12 -18.61 3.25
CA HIS A 12 -3.28 -18.04 3.92
C HIS A 12 -3.01 -16.69 4.61
N ILE A 13 -1.74 -16.38 4.90
CA ILE A 13 -1.33 -15.06 5.43
C ILE A 13 -1.20 -14.08 4.26
N ARG A 14 -0.62 -14.53 3.15
CA ARG A 14 -0.48 -13.73 1.91
C ARG A 14 -1.82 -13.36 1.31
N SER A 15 -2.80 -14.26 1.34
CA SER A 15 -4.16 -13.98 0.81
C SER A 15 -4.90 -12.89 1.58
N LEU A 16 -4.54 -12.65 2.84
CA LEU A 16 -5.05 -11.54 3.65
C LEU A 16 -4.32 -10.22 3.37
N GLY A 17 -3.34 -10.21 2.45
CA GLY A 17 -2.49 -9.07 2.14
C GLY A 17 -1.28 -8.93 3.06
N PHE A 18 -1.00 -9.88 3.96
CA PHE A 18 0.15 -9.79 4.85
C PHE A 18 1.40 -10.44 4.27
N GLY A 19 2.55 -9.78 4.44
CA GLY A 19 3.83 -10.32 3.99
C GLY A 19 4.86 -9.24 3.67
N ALA A 20 6.13 -9.66 3.59
CA ALA A 20 7.20 -8.77 3.18
C ALA A 20 6.96 -8.26 1.74
N GLY A 21 7.13 -6.96 1.53
CA GLY A 21 6.99 -6.35 0.20
C GLY A 21 5.56 -6.15 -0.31
N MET A 22 4.52 -6.35 0.52
CA MET A 22 3.11 -6.19 0.12
C MET A 22 2.50 -4.83 0.52
N GLY A 23 3.15 -4.07 1.41
CA GLY A 23 2.58 -2.84 1.99
C GLY A 23 2.15 -1.79 0.97
N LEU A 24 3.07 -1.31 0.11
CA LEU A 24 2.75 -0.27 -0.89
C LEU A 24 1.75 -0.73 -1.96
N PRO A 25 1.86 -1.95 -2.54
CA PRO A 25 0.83 -2.49 -3.42
C PRO A 25 -0.56 -2.55 -2.76
N ASN A 26 -0.64 -2.97 -1.50
CA ASN A 26 -1.90 -3.00 -0.78
C ASN A 26 -2.47 -1.60 -0.55
N ILE A 27 -1.63 -0.66 -0.11
CA ILE A 27 -2.03 0.75 0.06
C ILE A 27 -2.65 1.26 -1.25
N GLN A 28 -1.96 1.09 -2.38
CA GLN A 28 -2.46 1.54 -3.68
C GLN A 28 -3.78 0.87 -4.07
N LYS A 29 -3.95 -0.42 -3.77
CA LYS A 29 -5.17 -1.18 -4.08
C LYS A 29 -6.40 -0.69 -3.31
N TYR A 30 -6.22 -0.12 -2.11
CA TYR A 30 -7.30 0.25 -1.20
C TYR A 30 -7.50 1.76 -1.04
N THR A 31 -6.92 2.56 -1.94
CA THR A 31 -7.09 4.03 -1.99
C THR A 31 -7.51 4.45 -3.38
N ASP A 32 -8.34 5.49 -3.49
CA ASP A 32 -8.70 6.07 -4.78
C ASP A 32 -7.52 6.85 -5.38
N GLU A 33 -6.80 7.59 -4.53
CA GLU A 33 -5.60 8.32 -4.92
C GLU A 33 -4.45 8.02 -3.97
N MET A 34 -3.26 7.89 -4.54
CA MET A 34 -2.02 7.68 -3.81
C MET A 34 -0.92 8.57 -4.37
N ARG A 35 -0.18 9.24 -3.49
CA ARG A 35 0.96 10.09 -3.83
C ARG A 35 2.10 9.84 -2.86
N ILE A 36 3.32 9.72 -3.36
CA ILE A 36 4.52 9.53 -2.54
C ILE A 36 5.47 10.69 -2.81
N GLU A 37 5.92 11.33 -1.73
CA GLU A 37 7.01 12.30 -1.75
C GLU A 37 8.20 11.70 -1.00
N THR A 38 9.40 11.84 -1.55
CA THR A 38 10.62 11.35 -0.91
C THR A 38 11.77 12.30 -1.17
N GLU A 39 12.61 12.50 -0.16
CA GLU A 39 13.82 13.29 -0.24
C GLU A 39 14.97 12.54 0.45
N ILE A 40 16.10 12.40 -0.25
CA ILE A 40 17.28 11.69 0.24
C ILE A 40 17.83 12.42 1.46
N GLY A 41 17.99 11.69 2.57
CA GLY A 41 18.49 12.24 3.83
C GLY A 41 17.43 12.91 4.70
N THR A 42 16.19 13.06 4.21
CA THR A 42 15.07 13.62 4.98
C THR A 42 14.05 12.53 5.35
N GLY A 43 13.51 11.82 4.35
CA GLY A 43 12.50 10.80 4.58
C GLY A 43 11.52 10.64 3.41
N THR A 44 10.43 9.93 3.68
CA THR A 44 9.37 9.63 2.71
C THR A 44 8.01 9.87 3.35
N THR A 45 7.14 10.60 2.65
CA THR A 45 5.76 10.84 3.04
C THR A 45 4.83 10.19 2.02
N VAL A 46 3.87 9.40 2.51
CA VAL A 46 2.85 8.76 1.68
C VAL A 46 1.51 9.41 1.98
N TYR A 47 0.83 9.88 0.95
CA TYR A 47 -0.50 10.45 1.00
C TYR A 47 -1.49 9.45 0.40
N MET A 48 -2.61 9.27 1.08
CA MET A 48 -3.66 8.31 0.75
C MET A 48 -5.01 9.04 0.83
N THR A 49 -5.79 9.00 -0.24
CA THR A 49 -7.14 9.56 -0.28
C THR A 49 -8.15 8.44 -0.51
N VAL A 50 -9.20 8.42 0.30
CA VAL A 50 -10.38 7.57 0.08
C VAL A 50 -11.58 8.49 -0.10
N LEU A 51 -12.23 8.40 -1.26
CA LEU A 51 -13.42 9.16 -1.62
C LEU A 51 -14.64 8.41 -1.10
N ILE A 52 -15.23 8.95 -0.04
CA ILE A 52 -16.51 8.46 0.45
C ILE A 52 -17.59 9.16 -0.36
N THR A 53 -18.27 8.43 -1.23
CA THR A 53 -19.53 8.89 -1.81
C THR A 53 -20.63 8.61 -0.81
N ASP A 54 -21.39 9.62 -0.42
CA ASP A 54 -22.60 9.44 0.38
C ASP A 54 -23.53 8.45 -0.34
N ALA A 55 -23.63 7.24 0.21
CA ALA A 55 -24.76 6.37 -0.04
C ALA A 55 -25.85 6.80 0.93
N LEU A 56 -26.79 7.61 0.43
CA LEU A 56 -28.16 7.59 0.95
C LEU A 56 -28.87 6.34 0.44
#